data_AF-A0A847PBD0-F1
#
_entry.id   AF-A0A847PBD0-F1
#
_cell.length_a   1.000
_cell.length_b   1.000
_cell.length_c   1.000
_cell.angle_alpha   90.00
_cell.angle_beta   90.00
_cell.angle_gamma   90.00
#
_symmetry.space_group_name_H-M   'P 1'
#
loop_
_entity.id
_entity.type
_entity.pdbx_description
1 polymer ?
#
loop_
_entity_poly.entity_id
_entity_poly.type
_entity_poly.pdbx_seq_one_letter_code
_entity_poly.pdbx_strand_id
1 'polypeptide(L)'
;MVEVQATEGKGLEDGLRAEAGAERRKKIIMKIDLEGTKRWFEGYLQGFELSDPMLEMKHLHSYEVMKLGERLTAALGWDEDRSRVGVAASLLHDIGRFSQYRDFKTYHDGDSIDHGDRGAAVLEAEFPRTLADSEAREAIIEAVRWHNKKELPELDEAVAPFCLLVRDADKLDVFKLVQRCIDEDRVEELLPRHKPGEPLSEVLLEEVERTGKGSYKNAASLLDYLLIQLSWVGDMNFVPSLRLLKQSGVLESIFEHFPMDDARVASLLDRLTAPCRSA
;
A
#
# COMPACT_ATOMS: atom_id res chain seq x y z
N MET A 1 44.78 -2.60 -46.87
CA MET A 1 44.74 -2.64 -45.40
C MET A 1 43.59 -1.78 -44.94
N VAL A 2 42.85 -2.31 -43.95
CA VAL A 2 41.72 -1.73 -43.20
C VAL A 2 40.34 -2.07 -43.80
N GLU A 3 39.86 -3.23 -43.35
CA GLU A 3 38.50 -3.76 -43.42
C GLU A 3 37.56 -2.95 -42.52
N VAL A 4 36.35 -2.76 -43.03
CA VAL A 4 35.18 -2.29 -42.28
C VAL A 4 34.57 -3.51 -41.59
N GLN A 5 34.69 -3.60 -40.27
CA GLN A 5 34.01 -4.63 -39.49
C GLN A 5 32.67 -4.09 -38.97
N ALA A 6 31.61 -4.81 -39.36
CA ALA A 6 30.29 -4.75 -38.77
C ALA A 6 30.35 -5.25 -37.32
N THR A 7 29.74 -4.52 -36.40
CA THR A 7 29.46 -5.01 -35.04
C THR A 7 28.05 -5.58 -35.03
N GLU A 8 27.96 -6.89 -35.22
CA GLU A 8 26.80 -7.70 -34.88
C GLU A 8 26.62 -7.79 -33.35
N GLY A 9 25.36 -7.93 -32.95
CA GLY A 9 24.92 -7.94 -31.57
C GLY A 9 25.51 -9.08 -30.74
N LYS A 10 25.91 -8.74 -29.52
CA LYS A 10 26.06 -9.69 -28.43
C LYS A 10 24.80 -9.64 -27.58
N GLY A 11 24.09 -10.76 -27.59
CA GLY A 11 22.92 -11.00 -26.75
C GLY A 11 23.28 -11.20 -25.27
N LEU A 12 22.31 -10.86 -24.42
CA LEU A 12 21.60 -11.82 -23.57
C LEU A 12 22.45 -12.85 -22.78
N GLU A 13 23.55 -12.48 -22.11
CA GLU A 13 24.20 -13.39 -21.14
C GLU A 13 24.82 -12.73 -19.89
N ASP A 14 24.41 -11.52 -19.47
CA ASP A 14 24.93 -10.86 -18.24
C ASP A 14 23.85 -10.68 -17.15
N GLY A 15 23.11 -11.74 -16.83
CA GLY A 15 22.05 -11.71 -15.81
C GLY A 15 22.02 -12.87 -14.82
N LEU A 16 23.01 -13.77 -14.82
CA LEU A 16 23.05 -14.95 -13.96
C LEU A 16 24.45 -15.18 -13.41
N ARG A 17 24.91 -14.30 -12.50
CA ARG A 17 26.04 -14.59 -11.60
C ARG A 17 26.09 -13.59 -10.44
N ALA A 18 25.25 -13.86 -9.43
CA ALA A 18 25.48 -13.37 -8.08
C ALA A 18 24.92 -14.37 -7.04
N GLU A 19 25.19 -15.67 -7.24
CA GLU A 19 25.10 -16.68 -6.17
C GLU A 19 26.50 -17.27 -5.94
N ALA A 20 27.35 -16.55 -5.22
CA ALA A 20 28.56 -17.09 -4.59
C ALA A 20 29.13 -16.06 -3.61
N GLY A 21 28.53 -15.99 -2.42
CA GLY A 21 28.97 -15.08 -1.37
C GLY A 21 28.11 -15.19 -0.11
N ALA A 22 27.84 -16.41 0.36
CA ALA A 22 27.17 -16.62 1.64
C ALA A 22 28.16 -16.37 2.78
N GLU A 23 28.53 -15.11 2.99
CA GLU A 23 28.92 -14.64 4.31
C GLU A 23 27.75 -14.98 5.23
N ARG A 24 27.99 -15.68 6.35
CA ARG A 24 26.92 -16.00 7.32
C ARG A 24 26.40 -14.70 7.93
N ARG A 25 25.46 -14.05 7.25
CA ARG A 25 24.63 -13.00 7.82
C ARG A 25 23.99 -13.61 9.06
N LYS A 26 24.35 -13.07 10.22
CA LYS A 26 23.77 -13.47 11.50
C LYS A 26 22.25 -13.40 11.32
N LYS A 27 21.55 -14.53 11.40
CA LYS A 27 20.09 -14.55 11.25
C LYS A 27 19.53 -13.62 12.32
N ILE A 28 19.03 -12.45 11.92
CA ILE A 28 18.33 -11.55 12.83
C ILE A 28 17.05 -12.30 13.21
N ILE A 29 16.95 -12.68 14.47
CA ILE A 29 15.76 -13.34 15.01
C ILE A 29 14.85 -12.20 15.45
N MET A 30 13.66 -12.15 14.87
CA MET A 30 12.61 -11.22 15.25
C MET A 30 11.49 -12.01 15.91
N LYS A 31 11.08 -11.64 17.13
CA LYS A 31 10.04 -12.31 17.90
C LYS A 31 8.93 -11.33 18.24
N ILE A 32 7.70 -11.79 18.04
CA ILE A 32 6.49 -11.08 18.42
C ILE A 32 5.38 -12.01 18.95
N ASP A 33 4.74 -11.57 20.02
CA ASP A 33 3.45 -12.09 20.48
C ASP A 33 2.32 -11.44 19.66
N LEU A 34 1.92 -12.10 18.57
CA LEU A 34 0.88 -11.61 17.68
C LEU A 34 -0.50 -11.57 18.36
N GLU A 35 -0.82 -12.53 19.21
CA GLU A 35 -2.10 -12.55 19.94
C GLU A 35 -2.13 -11.50 21.05
N GLY A 36 -1.00 -11.27 21.73
CA GLY A 36 -0.81 -10.11 22.60
C GLY A 36 -0.96 -8.78 21.84
N THR A 37 -0.43 -8.70 20.62
CA THR A 37 -0.55 -7.50 19.77
C THR A 37 -1.99 -7.22 19.36
N LYS A 38 -2.75 -8.24 18.93
CA LYS A 38 -4.20 -8.11 18.64
C LYS A 38 -4.97 -7.60 19.87
N ARG A 39 -4.74 -8.20 21.03
CA ARG A 39 -5.38 -7.76 22.29
C ARG A 39 -5.01 -6.33 22.68
N TRP A 40 -3.75 -5.94 22.48
CA TRP A 40 -3.32 -4.58 22.74
C TRP A 40 -3.98 -3.59 21.77
N PHE A 41 -4.08 -3.92 20.49
CA PHE A 41 -4.79 -3.11 19.50
C PHE A 41 -6.26 -2.90 19.91
N GLU A 42 -6.99 -3.97 20.25
CA GLU A 42 -8.36 -3.85 20.77
C GLU A 42 -8.44 -3.00 22.04
N GLY A 43 -7.45 -3.12 22.94
CA GLY A 43 -7.35 -2.28 24.13
C GLY A 43 -7.14 -0.79 23.82
N TYR A 44 -6.30 -0.47 22.84
CA TYR A 44 -6.11 0.89 22.34
C TYR A 44 -7.42 1.44 21.74
N LEU A 45 -8.16 0.62 21.01
CA LEU A 45 -9.43 1.02 20.40
C LEU A 45 -10.54 1.34 21.39
N GLN A 46 -10.48 0.85 22.63
CA GLN A 46 -11.44 1.23 23.69
C GLN A 46 -11.42 2.72 24.03
N GLY A 47 -10.37 3.45 23.63
CA GLY A 47 -10.31 4.91 23.75
C GLY A 47 -11.12 5.68 22.70
N PHE A 48 -11.82 5.00 21.81
CA PHE A 48 -12.53 5.59 20.67
C PHE A 48 -13.98 5.08 20.56
N GLU A 49 -14.88 5.94 20.10
CA GLU A 49 -16.30 5.61 19.90
C GLU A 49 -16.48 4.85 18.58
N LEU A 50 -16.28 3.53 18.59
CA LEU A 50 -16.39 2.69 17.38
C LEU A 50 -17.81 2.60 16.81
N SER A 51 -18.84 3.17 17.47
CA SER A 51 -20.15 3.36 16.85
C SER A 51 -20.18 4.47 15.80
N ASP A 52 -19.13 5.29 15.72
CA ASP A 52 -18.93 6.25 14.64
C ASP A 52 -18.54 5.48 13.36
N PRO A 53 -19.30 5.60 12.25
CA PRO A 53 -19.05 4.83 11.02
C PRO A 53 -17.65 5.00 10.46
N MET A 54 -17.01 6.17 10.65
CA MET A 54 -15.66 6.42 10.16
C MET A 54 -14.61 5.65 10.95
N LEU A 55 -14.81 5.50 12.26
CA LEU A 55 -13.93 4.74 13.13
C LEU A 55 -14.18 3.23 12.98
N GLU A 56 -15.43 2.80 12.82
CA GLU A 56 -15.79 1.42 12.50
C GLU A 56 -15.14 0.97 11.18
N MET A 57 -15.25 1.80 10.12
CA MET A 57 -14.62 1.52 8.83
C MET A 57 -13.11 1.30 8.98
N LYS A 58 -12.42 2.13 9.78
CA LYS A 58 -10.98 1.98 10.01
C LYS A 58 -10.63 0.75 10.85
N HIS A 59 -11.45 0.39 11.83
CA HIS A 59 -11.29 -0.87 12.56
C HIS A 59 -11.39 -2.08 11.63
N LEU A 60 -12.42 -2.14 10.79
CA LEU A 60 -12.59 -3.21 9.80
C LEU A 60 -11.43 -3.27 8.81
N HIS A 61 -11.03 -2.11 8.27
CA HIS A 61 -9.90 -1.97 7.37
C HIS A 61 -8.59 -2.52 7.98
N SER A 62 -8.27 -2.18 9.23
CA SER A 62 -7.07 -2.71 9.91
C SER A 62 -7.04 -4.25 9.94
N TYR A 63 -8.18 -4.90 10.18
CA TYR A 63 -8.26 -6.37 10.18
C TYR A 63 -8.22 -6.98 8.77
N GLU A 64 -8.78 -6.33 7.76
CA GLU A 64 -8.66 -6.81 6.38
C GLU A 64 -7.21 -6.69 5.88
N VAL A 65 -6.53 -5.59 6.19
CA VAL A 65 -5.10 -5.42 5.89
C VAL A 65 -4.24 -6.45 6.64
N MET A 66 -4.57 -6.77 7.90
CA MET A 66 -3.93 -7.89 8.63
C MET A 66 -4.08 -9.22 7.90
N LYS A 67 -5.29 -9.58 7.45
CA LYS A 67 -5.55 -10.82 6.69
C LYS A 67 -4.81 -10.84 5.34
N LEU A 68 -4.71 -9.69 4.67
CA LEU A 68 -3.93 -9.57 3.44
C LEU A 68 -2.44 -9.74 3.71
N GLY A 69 -1.91 -9.17 4.79
CA GLY A 69 -0.55 -9.41 5.26
C GLY A 69 -0.27 -10.89 5.51
N GLU A 70 -1.20 -11.62 6.15
CA GLU A 70 -1.08 -13.06 6.36
C GLU A 70 -1.02 -13.84 5.04
N ARG A 71 -1.90 -13.53 4.09
CA ARG A 71 -1.90 -14.16 2.76
C ARG A 71 -0.62 -13.87 1.97
N LEU A 72 -0.14 -12.62 2.02
CA LEU A 72 1.05 -12.21 1.29
C LEU A 72 2.32 -12.84 1.87
N THR A 73 2.48 -12.83 3.19
CA THR A 73 3.65 -13.47 3.85
C THR A 73 3.70 -14.97 3.57
N ALA A 74 2.55 -15.65 3.57
CA ALA A 74 2.45 -17.05 3.17
C ALA A 74 2.85 -17.27 1.70
N ALA A 75 2.36 -16.44 0.78
CA ALA A 75 2.69 -16.53 -0.65
C ALA A 75 4.17 -16.20 -0.96
N LEU A 76 4.80 -15.38 -0.12
CA LEU A 76 6.22 -15.03 -0.20
C LEU A 76 7.13 -16.08 0.47
N GLY A 77 6.56 -17.08 1.13
CA GLY A 77 7.34 -18.12 1.82
C GLY A 77 8.17 -17.57 3.00
N TRP A 78 7.70 -16.52 3.67
CA TRP A 78 8.36 -16.00 4.86
C TRP A 78 8.33 -17.05 5.99
N ASP A 79 9.39 -17.09 6.79
CA ASP A 79 9.38 -17.95 7.98
C ASP A 79 8.38 -17.43 9.03
N GLU A 80 8.05 -18.28 10.01
CA GLU A 80 6.99 -18.01 10.98
C GLU A 80 7.22 -16.70 11.74
N ASP A 81 8.44 -16.49 12.21
CA ASP A 81 8.84 -15.31 12.99
C ASP A 81 8.67 -14.04 12.17
N ARG A 82 9.23 -14.02 10.96
CA ARG A 82 9.11 -12.89 10.04
C ARG A 82 7.66 -12.64 9.64
N SER A 83 6.88 -13.69 9.37
CA SER A 83 5.47 -13.57 8.99
C SER A 83 4.66 -12.91 10.09
N ARG A 84 4.86 -13.30 11.35
CA ARG A 84 4.14 -12.73 12.49
C ARG A 84 4.40 -11.23 12.66
N VAL A 85 5.63 -10.77 12.41
CA VAL A 85 5.97 -9.34 12.42
C VAL A 85 5.27 -8.60 11.30
N GLY A 86 5.26 -9.14 10.08
CA GLY A 86 4.55 -8.57 8.94
C GLY A 86 3.05 -8.45 9.19
N VAL A 87 2.42 -9.50 9.73
CA VAL A 87 0.99 -9.51 10.07
C VAL A 87 0.66 -8.49 11.16
N ALA A 88 1.51 -8.37 12.19
CA ALA A 88 1.34 -7.36 13.23
C ALA A 88 1.48 -5.93 12.67
N ALA A 89 2.48 -5.67 11.81
CA ALA A 89 2.64 -4.38 11.16
C ALA A 89 1.42 -4.03 10.29
N SER A 90 0.88 -5.00 9.54
CA SER A 90 -0.34 -4.84 8.75
C SER A 90 -1.57 -4.51 9.60
N LEU A 91 -1.74 -5.13 10.78
CA LEU A 91 -2.83 -4.78 11.70
C LEU A 91 -2.71 -3.34 12.21
N LEU A 92 -1.48 -2.91 12.51
CA LEU A 92 -1.20 -1.65 13.20
C LEU A 92 -1.00 -0.44 12.26
N HIS A 93 -0.94 -0.66 10.94
CA HIS A 93 -0.52 0.37 9.97
C HIS A 93 -1.27 1.70 10.12
N ASP A 94 -2.59 1.64 10.35
CA ASP A 94 -3.47 2.80 10.42
C ASP A 94 -3.78 3.23 11.87
N ILE A 95 -3.01 2.79 12.88
CA ILE A 95 -3.26 3.13 14.29
C ILE A 95 -3.30 4.65 14.56
N GLY A 96 -2.58 5.42 13.74
CA GLY A 96 -2.60 6.88 13.75
C GLY A 96 -3.96 7.49 13.40
N ARG A 97 -4.76 6.82 12.54
CA ARG A 97 -6.06 7.30 12.04
C ARG A 97 -7.07 7.53 13.16
N PHE A 98 -7.10 6.66 14.16
CA PHE A 98 -8.04 6.78 15.28
C PHE A 98 -7.83 8.09 16.04
N SER A 99 -6.58 8.40 16.40
CA SER A 99 -6.23 9.65 17.06
C SER A 99 -6.38 10.88 16.15
N GLN A 100 -6.04 10.75 14.87
CA GLN A 100 -6.24 11.81 13.86
C GLN A 100 -7.73 12.17 13.76
N TYR A 101 -8.62 11.19 13.63
CA TYR A 101 -10.04 11.45 13.50
C TYR A 101 -10.67 12.00 14.78
N ARG A 102 -10.24 11.52 15.95
CA ARG A 102 -10.66 12.10 17.23
C ARG A 102 -10.32 13.59 17.32
N ASP A 103 -9.09 13.95 16.94
CA ASP A 103 -8.55 15.30 17.14
C ASP A 103 -8.98 16.29 16.04
N PHE A 104 -9.15 15.82 14.79
CA PHE A 104 -9.39 16.67 13.62
C PHE A 104 -10.68 16.38 12.84
N LYS A 105 -11.37 15.26 13.13
CA LYS A 105 -12.59 14.82 12.43
C LYS A 105 -12.46 14.70 10.91
N THR A 106 -11.26 14.33 10.45
CA THR A 106 -10.94 14.08 9.04
C THR A 106 -9.81 13.05 8.93
N TYR A 107 -9.79 12.30 7.81
CA TYR A 107 -8.65 11.46 7.41
C TYR A 107 -7.76 12.15 6.36
N HIS A 108 -8.03 13.41 6.03
CA HIS A 108 -7.21 14.16 5.09
C HIS A 108 -5.94 14.69 5.80
N ASP A 109 -4.80 14.03 5.56
CA ASP A 109 -3.52 14.40 6.18
C ASP A 109 -3.12 15.85 5.92
N GLY A 110 -3.36 16.36 4.71
CA GLY A 110 -3.03 17.74 4.34
C GLY A 110 -3.87 18.80 5.05
N ASP A 111 -5.00 18.42 5.64
CA ASP A 111 -5.82 19.32 6.47
C ASP A 111 -5.57 19.09 7.98
N SER A 112 -4.76 18.10 8.34
CA SER A 112 -4.59 17.63 9.71
C SER A 112 -3.11 17.27 10.00
N ILE A 113 -2.83 15.98 10.20
CA ILE A 113 -1.52 15.42 10.51
C ILE A 113 -1.28 14.19 9.64
N ASP A 114 -0.03 13.94 9.29
CA ASP A 114 0.36 12.70 8.63
C ASP A 114 0.11 11.49 9.54
N HIS A 115 -0.73 10.56 9.09
CA HIS A 115 -1.18 9.44 9.92
C HIS A 115 -0.11 8.35 10.10
N GLY A 116 0.83 8.20 9.16
CA GLY A 116 1.95 7.26 9.30
C GLY A 116 2.89 7.72 10.42
N ASP A 117 3.29 9.00 10.41
CA ASP A 117 4.11 9.57 11.49
C ASP A 117 3.37 9.59 12.83
N ARG A 118 2.07 9.89 12.82
CA ARG A 118 1.23 9.81 14.02
C ARG A 118 1.14 8.39 14.56
N GLY A 119 0.97 7.40 13.70
CA GLY A 119 0.92 5.98 14.07
C GLY A 119 2.25 5.51 14.68
N ALA A 120 3.37 5.88 14.06
CA ALA A 120 4.70 5.58 14.59
C ALA A 120 4.90 6.18 15.99
N ALA A 121 4.50 7.44 16.21
CA ALA A 121 4.59 8.09 17.52
C ALA A 121 3.71 7.40 18.59
N VAL A 122 2.51 6.94 18.23
CA VAL A 122 1.65 6.15 19.14
C VAL A 122 2.35 4.84 19.52
N LEU A 123 2.89 4.11 18.55
CA LEU A 123 3.57 2.84 18.82
C LEU A 123 4.85 3.04 19.66
N GLU A 124 5.61 4.10 19.40
CA GLU A 124 6.80 4.45 20.18
C GLU A 124 6.48 4.67 21.66
N ALA A 125 5.35 5.33 21.95
CA ALA A 125 4.92 5.67 23.30
C ALA A 125 4.18 4.52 24.02
N GLU A 126 3.31 3.79 23.31
CA GLU A 126 2.29 2.94 23.93
C GLU A 126 2.45 1.44 23.62
N PHE A 127 3.15 1.06 22.54
CA PHE A 127 3.28 -0.35 22.17
C PHE A 127 4.18 -1.10 23.18
N PRO A 128 3.67 -2.11 23.90
CA PRO A 128 4.39 -2.73 25.01
C PRO A 128 5.66 -3.45 24.54
N ARG A 129 6.79 -3.11 25.16
CA ARG A 129 8.11 -3.73 24.89
C ARG A 129 8.15 -5.23 25.15
N THR A 130 7.19 -5.78 25.89
CA THR A 130 7.09 -7.22 26.15
C THR A 130 6.47 -8.00 25.00
N LEU A 131 5.81 -7.33 24.05
CA LEU A 131 5.14 -7.99 22.92
C LEU A 131 6.07 -8.25 21.75
N ALA A 132 7.17 -7.52 21.60
CA ALA A 132 8.11 -7.67 20.51
C ALA A 132 9.54 -7.36 20.97
N ASP A 133 10.53 -8.08 20.42
CA ASP A 133 11.93 -7.68 20.58
C ASP A 133 12.22 -6.37 19.83
N SER A 134 13.42 -5.82 20.04
CA SER A 134 13.82 -4.52 19.49
C SER A 134 13.69 -4.46 17.98
N GLU A 135 14.16 -5.50 17.29
CA GLU A 135 14.21 -5.60 15.84
C GLU A 135 12.82 -5.77 15.23
N ALA A 136 11.96 -6.63 15.82
CA ALA A 136 10.56 -6.74 15.41
C ALA A 136 9.80 -5.43 15.63
N ARG A 137 10.03 -4.77 16.78
CA ARG A 137 9.38 -3.51 17.12
C ARG A 137 9.78 -2.38 16.18
N GLU A 138 11.06 -2.28 15.85
CA GLU A 138 11.57 -1.31 14.87
C GLU A 138 10.94 -1.54 13.49
N ALA A 139 10.93 -2.78 13.01
CA ALA A 139 10.30 -3.13 11.74
C ALA A 139 8.81 -2.73 11.67
N ILE A 140 8.06 -2.93 12.76
CA ILE A 140 6.64 -2.55 12.85
C ILE A 140 6.48 -1.03 12.83
N ILE A 141 7.25 -0.30 13.63
CA ILE A 141 7.16 1.16 13.71
C ILE A 141 7.51 1.80 12.37
N GLU A 142 8.57 1.34 11.71
CA GLU A 142 8.97 1.86 10.41
C GLU A 142 7.96 1.49 9.31
N ALA A 143 7.43 0.26 9.31
CA ALA A 143 6.38 -0.12 8.37
C ALA A 143 5.13 0.77 8.53
N VAL A 144 4.74 1.07 9.77
CA VAL A 144 3.65 2.02 10.07
C VAL A 144 4.01 3.44 9.66
N ARG A 145 5.23 3.92 9.92
CA ARG A 145 5.67 5.27 9.55
C ARG A 145 5.60 5.52 8.05
N TRP A 146 6.01 4.52 7.26
CA TRP A 146 6.26 4.69 5.84
C TRP A 146 5.14 4.18 4.91
N HIS A 147 4.08 3.56 5.43
CA HIS A 147 3.05 2.95 4.59
C HIS A 147 2.31 3.96 3.70
N ASN A 148 2.05 5.17 4.19
CA ASN A 148 1.27 6.18 3.45
C ASN A 148 2.10 7.09 2.54
N LYS A 149 3.43 7.01 2.62
CA LYS A 149 4.32 7.97 1.94
C LYS A 149 4.35 7.73 0.44
N LYS A 150 4.48 8.79 -0.35
CA LYS A 150 4.55 8.67 -1.83
C LYS A 150 5.81 7.94 -2.29
N GLU A 151 6.93 8.17 -1.61
CA GLU A 151 8.22 7.54 -1.88
C GLU A 151 8.80 7.04 -0.56
N LEU A 152 9.58 5.96 -0.63
CA LEU A 152 10.34 5.45 0.51
C LEU A 152 11.77 6.02 0.48
N PRO A 153 12.37 6.32 1.64
CA PRO A 153 13.79 6.60 1.72
C PRO A 153 14.59 5.30 1.48
N GLU A 154 15.91 5.40 1.48
CA GLU A 154 16.75 4.21 1.61
C GLU A 154 16.53 3.60 3.00
N LEU A 155 15.93 2.42 3.03
CA LEU A 155 15.59 1.69 4.25
C LEU A 155 16.59 0.56 4.48
N ASP A 156 16.81 0.21 5.75
CA ASP A 156 17.61 -0.96 6.11
C ASP A 156 17.02 -2.24 5.49
N GLU A 157 17.89 -3.14 5.02
CA GLU A 157 17.50 -4.42 4.40
C GLU A 157 16.63 -5.29 5.31
N ALA A 158 16.78 -5.17 6.63
CA ALA A 158 15.98 -5.86 7.62
C ALA A 158 14.56 -5.30 7.76
N VAL A 159 14.35 -4.01 7.45
CA VAL A 159 13.08 -3.29 7.65
C VAL A 159 12.29 -3.15 6.35
N ALA A 160 12.97 -2.86 5.24
CA ALA A 160 12.34 -2.55 3.97
C ALA A 160 11.25 -3.55 3.54
N PRO A 161 11.44 -4.89 3.67
CA PRO A 161 10.41 -5.83 3.26
C PRO A 161 9.08 -5.69 4.01
N PHE A 162 9.09 -5.23 5.26
CA PHE A 162 7.87 -5.00 6.04
C PHE A 162 7.14 -3.75 5.58
N CYS A 163 7.87 -2.66 5.29
CA CYS A 163 7.29 -1.46 4.71
C CYS A 163 6.61 -1.77 3.37
N LEU A 164 7.28 -2.51 2.49
CA LEU A 164 6.71 -2.91 1.19
C LEU A 164 5.47 -3.82 1.36
N LEU A 165 5.49 -4.74 2.32
CA LEU A 165 4.37 -5.65 2.59
C LEU A 165 3.13 -4.87 3.03
N VAL A 166 3.29 -3.95 4.00
CA VAL A 166 2.18 -3.17 4.55
C VAL A 166 1.60 -2.25 3.49
N ARG A 167 2.43 -1.59 2.67
CA ARG A 167 1.98 -0.76 1.54
C ARG A 167 1.13 -1.53 0.55
N ASP A 168 1.57 -2.74 0.17
CA ASP A 168 0.81 -3.58 -0.76
C ASP A 168 -0.50 -4.07 -0.14
N ALA A 169 -0.46 -4.54 1.11
CA ALA A 169 -1.64 -5.03 1.81
C ALA A 169 -2.69 -3.93 2.01
N ASP A 170 -2.28 -2.73 2.39
CA ASP A 170 -3.14 -1.54 2.54
C ASP A 170 -3.83 -1.19 1.22
N LYS A 171 -3.05 -0.95 0.16
CA LYS A 171 -3.59 -0.63 -1.17
C LYS A 171 -4.60 -1.68 -1.66
N LEU A 172 -4.29 -2.97 -1.49
CA LEU A 172 -5.17 -4.06 -1.88
C LEU A 172 -6.55 -3.99 -1.20
N ASP A 173 -6.61 -3.56 0.07
CA ASP A 173 -7.88 -3.34 0.74
C ASP A 173 -8.54 -2.03 0.32
N VAL A 174 -7.77 -0.94 0.21
CA VAL A 174 -8.29 0.37 -0.22
C VAL A 174 -8.95 0.31 -1.60
N PHE A 175 -8.40 -0.48 -2.54
CA PHE A 175 -9.07 -0.75 -3.82
C PHE A 175 -10.49 -1.29 -3.62
N LYS A 176 -10.66 -2.30 -2.77
CA LYS A 176 -11.96 -2.92 -2.50
C LYS A 176 -12.89 -2.03 -1.70
N LEU A 177 -12.35 -1.29 -0.74
CA LEU A 177 -13.10 -0.34 0.08
C LEU A 177 -13.72 0.75 -0.80
N VAL A 178 -12.94 1.30 -1.73
CA VAL A 178 -13.42 2.33 -2.66
C VAL A 178 -14.48 1.75 -3.59
N GLN A 179 -14.26 0.56 -4.16
CA GLN A 179 -15.28 -0.11 -4.98
C GLN A 179 -16.60 -0.31 -4.22
N ARG A 180 -16.53 -0.80 -2.97
CA ARG A 180 -17.71 -0.98 -2.12
C ARG A 180 -18.45 0.34 -1.88
N CYS A 181 -17.72 1.43 -1.61
CA CYS A 181 -18.34 2.73 -1.39
C CYS A 181 -18.99 3.28 -2.67
N ILE A 182 -18.45 2.96 -3.85
CA ILE A 182 -19.11 3.28 -5.13
C ILE A 182 -20.39 2.47 -5.28
N ASP A 183 -20.34 1.15 -5.08
CA ASP A 183 -21.49 0.25 -5.23
C ASP A 183 -22.64 0.58 -4.26
N GLU A 184 -22.30 1.11 -3.08
CA GLU A 184 -23.23 1.52 -2.02
C GLU A 184 -23.66 3.00 -2.07
N ASP A 185 -23.22 3.79 -3.06
CA ASP A 185 -23.48 5.23 -3.18
C ASP A 185 -23.00 6.06 -1.96
N ARG A 186 -21.84 5.65 -1.40
CA ARG A 186 -21.18 6.24 -0.21
C ARG A 186 -19.86 6.92 -0.54
N VAL A 187 -19.69 7.34 -1.79
CA VAL A 187 -18.43 7.95 -2.28
C VAL A 187 -18.03 9.18 -1.44
N GLU A 188 -18.99 9.98 -1.01
CA GLU A 188 -18.76 11.19 -0.20
C GLU A 188 -18.04 10.91 1.13
N GLU A 189 -18.16 9.70 1.70
CA GLU A 189 -17.51 9.32 2.95
C GLU A 189 -15.99 9.15 2.79
N LEU A 190 -15.55 8.68 1.62
CA LEU A 190 -14.12 8.53 1.30
C LEU A 190 -13.56 9.79 0.65
N LEU A 191 -14.42 10.50 -0.11
CA LEU A 191 -14.05 11.50 -1.07
C LEU A 191 -14.87 12.79 -0.88
N PRO A 192 -14.86 13.42 0.31
CA PRO A 192 -15.80 14.49 0.69
C PRO A 192 -15.69 15.77 -0.16
N ARG A 193 -14.63 15.91 -0.96
CA ARG A 193 -14.39 17.06 -1.85
C ARG A 193 -14.75 16.80 -3.32
N HIS A 194 -15.23 15.62 -3.67
CA HIS A 194 -15.38 15.22 -5.06
C HIS A 194 -16.76 15.60 -5.59
N LYS A 195 -16.81 15.95 -6.87
CA LYS A 195 -18.04 16.23 -7.59
C LYS A 195 -18.32 15.08 -8.56
N PRO A 196 -19.30 14.21 -8.28
CA PRO A 196 -19.73 13.19 -9.23
C PRO A 196 -20.13 13.85 -10.56
N GLY A 197 -19.65 13.32 -11.68
CA GLY A 197 -20.04 13.77 -13.03
C GLY A 197 -19.14 14.82 -13.69
N GLU A 198 -18.12 15.34 -13.01
CA GLU A 198 -17.08 16.14 -13.67
C GLU A 198 -16.18 15.24 -14.55
N PRO A 199 -15.70 15.74 -15.71
CA PRO A 199 -14.82 14.98 -16.58
C PRO A 199 -13.46 14.74 -15.94
N LEU A 200 -12.71 13.79 -16.50
CA LEU A 200 -11.33 13.53 -16.12
C LEU A 200 -10.46 14.78 -16.34
N SER A 201 -9.66 15.12 -15.34
CA SER A 201 -8.76 16.28 -15.35
C SER A 201 -7.64 16.10 -16.36
N GLU A 202 -7.58 16.99 -17.35
CA GLU A 202 -6.52 16.99 -18.36
C GLU A 202 -5.12 17.12 -17.71
N VAL A 203 -5.01 17.94 -16.66
CA VAL A 203 -3.75 18.14 -15.92
C VAL A 203 -3.30 16.86 -15.22
N LEU A 204 -4.25 16.10 -14.65
CA LEU A 204 -3.93 14.83 -14.01
C LEU A 204 -3.59 13.76 -15.06
N LEU A 205 -4.31 13.74 -16.18
CA LEU A 205 -4.05 12.83 -17.28
C LEU A 205 -2.62 12.99 -17.82
N GLU A 206 -2.20 14.23 -18.11
CA GLU A 206 -0.83 14.55 -18.51
C GLU A 206 0.21 14.18 -17.44
N GLU A 207 -0.09 14.40 -16.15
CA GLU A 207 0.79 14.03 -15.04
C GLU A 207 1.05 12.52 -15.01
N VAL A 208 -0.01 11.73 -15.12
CA VAL A 208 0.06 10.26 -15.06
C VAL A 208 0.72 9.71 -16.31
N GLU A 209 0.45 10.26 -17.50
CA GLU A 209 1.14 9.87 -18.74
C GLU A 209 2.66 10.07 -18.67
N ARG A 210 3.09 11.18 -18.06
CA ARG A 210 4.50 11.55 -17.95
C ARG A 210 5.24 10.78 -16.86
N THR A 211 4.57 10.49 -15.74
CA THR A 211 5.25 9.98 -14.53
C THR A 211 4.83 8.59 -14.10
N GLY A 212 3.71 8.09 -14.62
CA GLY A 212 3.06 6.87 -14.13
C GLY A 212 2.42 7.02 -12.74
N LYS A 213 2.41 8.23 -12.15
CA LYS A 213 1.87 8.50 -10.80
C LYS A 213 0.93 9.71 -10.85
N GLY A 214 -0.21 9.62 -10.16
CA GLY A 214 -1.15 10.75 -10.02
C GLY A 214 -1.01 11.47 -8.68
N SER A 215 -1.29 12.78 -8.65
CA SER A 215 -1.28 13.58 -7.40
C SER A 215 -2.69 14.05 -7.01
N TYR A 216 -3.07 13.83 -5.75
CA TYR A 216 -4.38 14.26 -5.21
C TYR A 216 -4.67 15.75 -5.33
N LYS A 217 -3.65 16.61 -5.37
CA LYS A 217 -3.82 18.06 -5.60
C LYS A 217 -4.44 18.41 -6.96
N ASN A 218 -4.35 17.51 -7.94
CA ASN A 218 -4.85 17.68 -9.29
C ASN A 218 -6.18 16.93 -9.51
N ALA A 219 -6.73 16.30 -8.46
CA ALA A 219 -7.98 15.55 -8.51
C ALA A 219 -9.17 16.40 -8.04
N ALA A 220 -10.27 16.34 -8.79
CA ALA A 220 -11.52 17.01 -8.48
C ALA A 220 -12.77 16.12 -8.69
N SER A 221 -12.62 15.00 -9.41
CA SER A 221 -13.71 14.08 -9.76
C SER A 221 -13.44 12.65 -9.28
N LEU A 222 -14.48 11.82 -9.25
CA LEU A 222 -14.33 10.39 -9.00
C LEU A 222 -13.37 9.73 -10.01
N LEU A 223 -13.45 10.11 -11.29
CA LEU A 223 -12.56 9.59 -12.33
C LEU A 223 -11.09 9.93 -12.05
N ASP A 224 -10.81 11.13 -11.55
CA ASP A 224 -9.45 11.51 -11.16
C ASP A 224 -8.92 10.63 -10.04
N TYR A 225 -9.76 10.37 -9.03
CA TYR A 225 -9.38 9.51 -7.91
C TYR A 225 -9.13 8.07 -8.38
N LEU A 226 -10.01 7.53 -9.23
CA LEU A 226 -9.84 6.20 -9.81
C LEU A 226 -8.56 6.12 -10.67
N LEU A 227 -8.22 7.18 -11.41
CA LEU A 227 -6.97 7.22 -12.17
C LEU A 227 -5.74 7.21 -11.25
N ILE A 228 -5.80 7.94 -10.13
CA ILE A 228 -4.75 7.88 -9.10
C ILE A 228 -4.64 6.46 -8.54
N GLN A 229 -5.76 5.79 -8.24
CA GLN A 229 -5.74 4.40 -7.76
C GLN A 229 -5.10 3.46 -8.78
N LEU A 230 -5.45 3.57 -10.06
CA LEU A 230 -4.83 2.77 -11.12
C LEU A 230 -3.32 3.00 -11.21
N SER A 231 -2.84 4.21 -10.91
CA SER A 231 -1.41 4.50 -10.87
C SER A 231 -0.65 3.74 -9.76
N TRP A 232 -1.35 3.27 -8.73
CA TRP A 232 -0.76 2.48 -7.65
C TRP A 232 -0.35 1.06 -8.06
N VAL A 233 -0.87 0.55 -9.19
CA VAL A 233 -0.47 -0.77 -9.72
C VAL A 233 1.03 -0.81 -9.99
N GLY A 234 1.60 0.30 -10.47
CA GLY A 234 3.05 0.45 -10.68
C GLY A 234 3.87 0.56 -9.39
N ASP A 235 3.23 0.76 -8.24
CA ASP A 235 3.85 0.85 -6.91
C ASP A 235 3.56 -0.41 -6.05
N MET A 236 3.07 -1.50 -6.67
CA MET A 236 2.95 -2.81 -6.03
C MET A 236 4.31 -3.52 -6.04
N ASN A 237 4.70 -4.06 -4.89
CA ASN A 237 6.07 -4.48 -4.64
C ASN A 237 6.29 -5.99 -4.78
N PHE A 238 5.22 -6.77 -4.65
CA PHE A 238 5.30 -8.22 -4.73
C PHE A 238 4.39 -8.81 -5.81
N VAL A 239 4.89 -9.82 -6.52
CA VAL A 239 4.10 -10.57 -7.53
C VAL A 239 2.82 -11.18 -6.93
N PRO A 240 2.83 -11.78 -5.72
CA PRO A 240 1.59 -12.15 -5.03
C PRO A 240 0.57 -11.02 -4.89
N SER A 241 1.00 -9.78 -4.63
CA SER A 241 0.10 -8.63 -4.54
C SER A 241 -0.58 -8.33 -5.87
N LEU A 242 0.18 -8.31 -6.97
CA LEU A 242 -0.36 -8.13 -8.31
C LEU A 242 -1.36 -9.23 -8.69
N ARG A 243 -1.10 -10.48 -8.30
CA ARG A 243 -2.04 -11.60 -8.49
C ARG A 243 -3.32 -11.43 -7.69
N LEU A 244 -3.21 -11.02 -6.43
CA LEU A 244 -4.38 -10.76 -5.57
C LEU A 244 -5.23 -9.61 -6.13
N LEU A 245 -4.60 -8.55 -6.62
CA LEU A 245 -5.30 -7.43 -7.24
C LEU A 245 -6.04 -7.90 -8.50
N LYS A 246 -5.38 -8.63 -9.39
CA LYS A 246 -5.98 -9.20 -10.60
C LYS A 246 -7.16 -10.13 -10.27
N GLN A 247 -7.01 -11.01 -9.28
CA GLN A 247 -8.05 -11.94 -8.87
C GLN A 247 -9.28 -11.26 -8.27
N SER A 248 -9.14 -10.03 -7.77
CA SER A 248 -10.26 -9.30 -7.17
C SER A 248 -11.27 -8.76 -8.17
N GLY A 249 -10.90 -8.62 -9.46
CA GLY A 249 -11.75 -8.02 -10.48
C GLY A 249 -11.93 -6.51 -10.37
N VAL A 250 -11.28 -5.86 -9.38
CA VAL A 250 -11.49 -4.43 -9.10
C VAL A 250 -10.98 -3.53 -10.20
N LEU A 251 -9.93 -3.93 -10.93
CA LEU A 251 -9.39 -3.11 -12.03
C LEU A 251 -10.39 -3.05 -13.18
N GLU A 252 -11.03 -4.17 -13.49
CA GLU A 252 -12.10 -4.25 -14.49
C GLU A 252 -13.31 -3.40 -14.08
N SER A 253 -13.73 -3.46 -12.82
CA SER A 253 -14.80 -2.59 -12.29
C SER A 253 -14.43 -1.10 -12.37
N ILE A 254 -13.17 -0.74 -12.09
CA ILE A 254 -12.71 0.64 -12.25
C ILE A 254 -12.79 1.07 -13.72
N PHE A 255 -12.41 0.21 -14.68
CA PHE A 255 -12.40 0.54 -16.11
C PHE A 255 -13.81 0.86 -16.64
N GLU A 256 -14.86 0.28 -16.07
CA GLU A 256 -16.26 0.56 -16.45
C GLU A 256 -16.67 2.03 -16.26
N HIS A 257 -15.91 2.79 -15.44
CA HIS A 257 -16.17 4.21 -15.20
C HIS A 257 -15.55 5.12 -16.26
N PHE A 258 -14.55 4.65 -17.01
CA PHE A 258 -13.78 5.50 -17.93
C PHE A 258 -14.37 5.52 -19.35
N PRO A 259 -14.20 6.63 -20.11
CA PRO A 259 -14.61 6.71 -21.51
C PRO A 259 -13.66 5.87 -22.39
N MET A 260 -13.95 4.57 -22.51
CA MET A 260 -13.08 3.62 -23.22
C MET A 260 -13.07 3.79 -24.76
N ASP A 261 -13.93 4.64 -25.31
CA ASP A 261 -13.89 5.10 -26.70
C ASP A 261 -12.81 6.17 -26.96
N ASP A 262 -12.30 6.82 -25.91
CA ASP A 262 -11.11 7.65 -25.98
C ASP A 262 -9.84 6.78 -26.01
N ALA A 263 -9.19 6.74 -27.18
CA ALA A 263 -8.00 5.94 -27.41
C ALA A 263 -6.81 6.32 -26.49
N ARG A 264 -6.70 7.58 -26.07
CA ARG A 264 -5.65 8.04 -25.17
C ARG A 264 -5.87 7.48 -23.77
N VAL A 265 -7.11 7.60 -23.27
CA VAL A 265 -7.50 7.06 -21.97
C VAL A 265 -7.31 5.54 -21.95
N ALA A 266 -7.88 4.82 -22.92
CA ALA A 266 -7.76 3.36 -23.00
C ALA A 266 -6.29 2.89 -23.02
N SER A 267 -5.43 3.53 -23.82
CA SER A 267 -4.00 3.22 -23.89
C SER A 267 -3.26 3.50 -22.58
N LEU A 268 -3.63 4.56 -21.86
CA LEU A 268 -3.06 4.85 -20.55
C LEU A 268 -3.45 3.79 -19.51
N LEU A 269 -4.73 3.43 -19.43
CA LEU A 269 -5.20 2.44 -18.45
C LEU A 269 -4.55 1.05 -18.70
N ASP A 270 -4.41 0.67 -19.97
CA ASP A 270 -3.70 -0.55 -20.37
C ASP A 270 -2.23 -0.54 -19.91
N ARG A 271 -1.53 0.60 -20.06
CA ARG A 271 -0.15 0.74 -19.57
C ARG A 271 -0.07 0.63 -18.05
N LEU A 272 -0.93 1.33 -17.32
CA LEU A 272 -0.90 1.34 -15.85
C LEU A 272 -1.14 -0.05 -15.27
N THR A 273 -2.00 -0.85 -15.90
CA THR A 273 -2.38 -2.19 -15.42
C THR A 273 -1.55 -3.34 -16.01
N ALA A 274 -0.61 -3.05 -16.90
CA ALA A 274 0.27 -4.04 -17.51
C ALA A 274 0.98 -4.98 -16.50
N PRO A 275 1.47 -4.50 -15.33
CA PRO A 275 2.10 -5.38 -14.34
C PRO A 275 1.20 -6.54 -13.86
N CYS A 276 -0.12 -6.32 -13.72
CA CYS A 276 -1.08 -7.37 -13.34
C CYS A 276 -1.30 -8.40 -14.45
N ARG A 277 -1.09 -8.05 -15.73
CA ARG A 277 -1.23 -9.00 -16.85
C ARG A 277 -0.08 -10.01 -16.85
N SER A 278 1.13 -9.57 -16.49
CA SER A 278 2.34 -10.39 -16.42
C SER A 278 2.53 -11.20 -15.13
N ALA A 279 1.75 -10.90 -14.07
CA ALA A 279 1.88 -11.52 -12.75
C ALA A 279 1.26 -12.92 -12.64
#